data_AF-A0A0D1CNP2-F1
#
_entry.id   AF-A0A0D1CNP2-F1
#
_cell.length_a   1.000
_cell.length_b   1.000
_cell.length_c   1.000
_cell.angle_alpha   90.00
_cell.angle_beta   90.00
_cell.angle_gamma   90.00
#
_symmetry.space_group_name_H-M   'P 1'
#
loop_
_entity.id
_entity.type
_entity.pdbx_description
1 polymer ?
#
loop_
_entity_poly.entity_id
_entity_poly.type
_entity_poly.pdbx_seq_one_letter_code
_entity_poly.pdbx_strand_id
1 'polypeptide(L)'
;MKFTILSIMALAAAVSVSALPSDSAAVRAREVDPMAQFASLHMLERRGLSNGKKCKEDSQCDSDFCKNPGWFRSNVCEAKLTNGHECDHDNHCVSGYCKRTSRFRAKKCETNTIPNGSLRKGATCDRNAECKSQICEDILGFKKCVTKETGESCSTNDNCDSGFCFIKPKGANHRCLAVNLAHGKHCVDNVQCASKKCNNICE
;
A
#
# COMPACT_ATOMS: atom_id res chain seq x y z
N MET A 1 55.55 -11.80 66.52
CA MET A 1 55.73 -10.34 66.64
C MET A 1 55.94 -9.74 65.26
N LYS A 2 55.11 -8.74 64.93
CA LYS A 2 55.27 -7.64 63.95
C LYS A 2 55.48 -7.95 62.45
N PHE A 3 54.50 -7.40 61.71
CA PHE A 3 54.41 -7.13 60.28
C PHE A 3 55.55 -6.28 59.71
N THR A 4 55.85 -6.48 58.43
CA THR A 4 56.20 -5.38 57.51
C THR A 4 55.85 -5.74 56.06
N ILE A 5 55.07 -4.88 55.43
CA ILE A 5 54.75 -4.82 53.99
C ILE A 5 55.63 -3.74 53.37
N LEU A 6 56.18 -3.97 52.17
CA LEU A 6 56.70 -2.99 51.18
C LEU A 6 56.97 -3.80 49.89
N SER A 7 56.13 -3.82 48.85
CA SER A 7 55.82 -2.80 47.83
C SER A 7 57.05 -2.31 47.03
N ILE A 8 56.84 -2.22 45.70
CA ILE A 8 57.48 -1.33 44.68
C ILE A 8 58.30 -2.04 43.58
N MET A 9 57.75 -1.97 42.34
CA MET A 9 58.42 -1.79 41.02
C MET A 9 59.28 -2.95 40.47
N ALA A 10 59.48 -3.18 39.17
CA ALA A 10 59.08 -2.54 37.92
C ALA A 10 59.59 -3.42 36.74
N LEU A 11 59.01 -3.15 35.55
CA LEU A 11 59.61 -3.20 34.21
C LEU A 11 60.20 -4.51 33.65
N ALA A 12 59.41 -5.09 32.74
CA ALA A 12 59.72 -5.33 31.32
C ALA A 12 61.17 -5.52 30.85
N ALA A 13 61.43 -6.70 30.28
CA ALA A 13 62.25 -6.97 29.09
C ALA A 13 62.21 -8.49 28.84
N ALA A 14 62.39 -9.08 27.67
CA ALA A 14 62.25 -8.71 26.27
C ALA A 14 62.50 -10.03 25.51
N VAL A 15 61.90 -10.15 24.32
CA VAL A 15 62.32 -10.98 23.16
C VAL A 15 62.66 -12.48 23.31
N SER A 16 61.80 -13.27 22.65
CA SER A 16 62.06 -14.33 21.65
C SER A 16 63.09 -15.43 21.94
N VAL A 17 62.67 -16.69 21.71
CA VAL A 17 63.21 -17.58 20.65
C VAL A 17 62.50 -18.95 20.74
N SER A 18 61.95 -19.36 19.59
CA SER A 18 61.84 -20.70 19.02
C SER A 18 61.68 -21.93 19.94
N ALA A 19 60.53 -22.59 19.85
CA ALA A 19 60.46 -24.05 19.95
C ALA A 19 59.19 -24.58 19.26
N LEU A 20 59.35 -25.10 18.04
CA LEU A 20 58.50 -26.20 17.56
C LEU A 20 59.06 -27.48 18.18
N PRO A 21 58.18 -28.32 18.74
CA PRO A 21 58.27 -29.75 18.49
C PRO A 21 56.99 -30.23 17.80
N SER A 22 57.19 -30.92 16.68
CA SER A 22 56.25 -31.94 16.24
C SER A 22 56.05 -32.93 17.37
N ASP A 23 54.80 -33.23 17.72
CA ASP A 23 54.35 -34.60 17.93
C ASP A 23 52.83 -34.64 18.12
N SER A 24 52.17 -35.07 17.04
CA SER A 24 51.17 -36.14 17.02
C SER A 24 50.27 -36.31 18.26
N ALA A 25 49.31 -35.40 18.46
CA ALA A 25 48.03 -35.72 19.10
C ALA A 25 47.04 -34.56 18.98
N ALA A 26 46.28 -34.51 17.89
CA ALA A 26 44.87 -34.07 17.87
C ALA A 26 44.39 -33.97 16.42
N VAL A 27 43.93 -35.09 15.89
CA VAL A 27 42.93 -35.09 14.83
C VAL A 27 41.68 -34.45 15.41
N ARG A 28 41.56 -33.12 15.30
CA ARG A 28 40.26 -32.45 15.25
C ARG A 28 40.06 -32.02 13.83
N ALA A 29 39.26 -32.82 13.12
CA ALA A 29 38.57 -32.42 11.93
C ALA A 29 37.94 -31.04 12.20
N ARG A 30 38.52 -29.98 11.62
CA ARG A 30 37.73 -28.82 11.26
C ARG A 30 36.97 -29.27 10.03
N GLU A 31 35.80 -29.87 10.26
CA GLU A 31 34.72 -29.79 9.28
C GLU A 31 34.45 -28.29 9.10
N VAL A 32 35.16 -27.71 8.13
CA VAL A 32 34.75 -26.44 7.55
C VAL A 32 33.52 -26.80 6.75
N ASP A 33 32.37 -26.70 7.41
CA ASP A 33 31.08 -26.91 6.78
C ASP A 33 30.97 -25.94 5.59
N PRO A 34 31.00 -26.44 4.34
CA PRO A 34 30.88 -25.57 3.17
C PRO A 34 29.52 -24.88 3.14
N MET A 35 28.52 -25.34 3.91
CA MET A 35 27.19 -24.73 3.98
C MET A 35 27.15 -23.46 4.84
N ALA A 36 28.12 -23.25 5.74
CA ALA A 36 28.22 -22.02 6.52
C ALA A 36 28.69 -20.81 5.69
N GLN A 37 29.33 -21.04 4.53
CA GLN A 37 29.72 -19.97 3.61
C GLN A 37 28.61 -19.61 2.60
N PHE A 38 27.63 -20.49 2.38
CA PHE A 38 26.47 -20.19 1.54
C PHE A 38 25.34 -19.45 2.26
N ALA A 39 25.35 -19.41 3.60
CA ALA A 39 24.40 -18.60 4.38
C ALA A 39 24.61 -17.08 4.21
N SER A 40 25.79 -16.64 3.76
CA SER A 40 26.06 -15.22 3.45
C SER A 40 25.74 -14.82 2.01
N LEU A 41 25.42 -15.76 1.11
CA LEU A 41 25.19 -15.49 -0.31
C LEU A 41 23.70 -15.42 -0.71
N HIS A 42 22.79 -15.72 0.21
CA HIS A 42 21.33 -15.56 -0.01
C HIS A 42 20.71 -14.36 0.71
N MET A 43 21.52 -13.52 1.37
CA MET A 43 21.12 -12.18 1.80
C MET A 43 21.50 -11.13 0.74
N LEU A 44 21.12 -11.38 -0.52
CA LEU A 44 20.68 -10.27 -1.37
C LEU A 44 19.33 -9.79 -0.82
N GLU A 45 19.35 -9.32 0.42
CA GLU A 45 18.46 -8.25 0.85
C GLU A 45 18.58 -7.22 -0.28
N ARG A 46 17.50 -7.05 -1.06
CA ARG A 46 17.38 -5.88 -1.91
C ARG A 46 17.48 -4.70 -0.95
N ARG A 47 18.71 -4.25 -0.67
CA ARG A 47 18.94 -2.98 0.00
C ARG A 47 18.43 -1.98 -1.00
N GLY A 48 17.25 -1.46 -0.70
CA GLY A 48 16.73 -0.33 -1.42
C GLY A 48 17.76 0.79 -1.35
N LEU A 49 17.62 1.70 -2.29
CA LEU A 49 18.39 2.91 -2.34
C LEU A 49 18.04 3.74 -1.10
N SER A 50 19.08 4.17 -0.38
CA SER A 50 18.92 5.03 0.78
C SER A 50 18.36 6.41 0.38
N ASN A 51 17.76 7.11 1.35
CA ASN A 51 17.23 8.46 1.12
C ASN A 51 18.29 9.40 0.53
N GLY A 52 17.88 10.21 -0.45
CA GLY A 52 18.73 11.11 -1.23
C GLY A 52 19.36 10.48 -2.48
N LYS A 53 19.26 9.16 -2.68
CA LYS A 53 19.72 8.51 -3.91
C LYS A 53 18.72 8.68 -5.04
N LYS A 54 19.20 8.77 -6.27
CA LYS A 54 18.33 8.87 -7.45
C LYS A 54 17.59 7.56 -7.68
N CYS A 55 16.29 7.67 -7.94
CA CYS A 55 15.41 6.53 -8.21
C CYS A 55 14.60 6.79 -9.48
N LYS A 56 13.95 5.75 -9.99
CA LYS A 56 12.95 5.83 -11.07
C LYS A 56 11.58 5.40 -10.56
N GLU A 57 11.55 4.40 -9.67
CA GLU A 57 10.35 3.79 -9.11
C GLU A 57 10.44 3.69 -7.59
N ASP A 58 9.29 3.70 -6.92
CA ASP A 58 9.16 3.64 -5.45
C ASP A 58 9.84 2.39 -4.85
N SER A 59 9.68 1.24 -5.52
CA SER A 59 10.22 -0.07 -5.09
C SER A 59 11.75 -0.15 -5.06
N GLN A 60 12.42 0.85 -5.61
CA GLN A 60 13.88 0.93 -5.60
C GLN A 60 14.41 1.54 -4.32
N CYS A 61 13.59 2.23 -3.53
CA CYS A 61 14.00 2.95 -2.33
C CYS A 61 13.73 2.11 -1.07
N ASP A 62 14.60 2.20 -0.05
CA ASP A 62 14.34 1.56 1.26
C ASP A 62 13.05 2.06 1.92
N SER A 63 12.64 3.29 1.57
CA SER A 63 11.41 3.91 2.05
C SER A 63 10.15 3.52 1.27
N ASP A 64 10.29 2.74 0.19
CA ASP A 64 9.24 2.52 -0.81
C ASP A 64 8.62 3.83 -1.34
N PHE A 65 9.44 4.89 -1.44
CA PHE A 65 9.00 6.19 -1.95
C PHE A 65 10.11 6.92 -2.72
N CYS A 66 9.85 7.10 -4.01
CA CYS A 66 10.67 7.84 -4.95
C CYS A 66 10.01 9.18 -5.25
N LYS A 67 10.46 10.24 -4.60
CA LYS A 67 9.90 11.57 -4.78
C LYS A 67 10.26 12.10 -6.16
N ASN A 68 9.25 12.56 -6.89
CA ASN A 68 9.41 13.32 -8.13
C ASN A 68 9.18 14.83 -7.84
N PRO A 69 10.24 15.62 -7.63
CA PRO A 69 10.15 17.05 -7.39
C PRO A 69 9.78 17.90 -8.63
N GLY A 70 9.45 17.29 -9.78
CA GLY A 70 8.99 17.97 -10.99
C GLY A 70 10.02 17.98 -12.13
N TRP A 71 9.64 18.60 -13.25
CA TRP A 71 10.32 18.50 -14.57
C TRP A 71 11.84 18.69 -14.53
N PHE A 72 12.34 19.66 -13.75
CA PHE A 72 13.75 20.07 -13.79
C PHE A 72 14.67 19.37 -12.78
N ARG A 73 14.15 18.39 -12.02
CA ARG A 73 14.91 17.75 -10.93
C ARG A 73 14.83 16.24 -11.07
N SER A 74 15.93 15.55 -10.74
CA SER A 74 15.93 14.09 -10.72
C SER A 74 15.10 13.57 -9.55
N ASN A 75 14.37 12.47 -9.78
CA ASN A 75 13.67 11.79 -8.69
C ASN A 75 14.68 11.25 -7.68
N VAL A 76 14.32 11.32 -6.40
CA VAL A 76 15.18 10.88 -5.29
C VAL A 76 14.37 10.13 -4.24
N CYS A 77 15.00 9.13 -3.62
CA CYS A 77 14.42 8.41 -2.50
C CYS A 77 14.23 9.36 -1.32
N GLU A 78 13.05 9.35 -0.71
CA GLU A 78 12.74 10.17 0.47
C GLU A 78 11.97 9.33 1.48
N ALA A 79 12.08 9.68 2.77
CA ALA A 79 11.27 9.04 3.79
C ALA A 79 9.79 9.37 3.58
N LYS A 80 8.91 8.39 3.84
CA LYS A 80 7.47 8.62 3.90
C LYS A 80 7.12 9.49 5.11
N LEU A 81 6.12 10.33 4.94
CA LEU A 81 5.62 11.27 5.92
C LEU A 81 4.67 10.60 6.90
N THR A 82 4.79 10.95 8.19
CA THR A 82 3.84 10.53 9.23
C THR A 82 2.57 11.38 9.19
N ASN A 83 1.53 10.93 9.89
CA ASN A 83 0.26 11.64 9.95
C ASN A 83 0.43 13.07 10.48
N GLY A 84 -0.32 14.02 9.91
CA GLY A 84 -0.28 15.45 10.24
C GLY A 84 0.64 16.29 9.36
N HIS A 85 1.58 15.67 8.63
CA HIS A 85 2.43 16.35 7.66
C HIS A 85 1.72 16.60 6.33
N GLU A 86 2.08 17.69 5.66
CA GLU A 86 1.52 18.04 4.35
C GLU A 86 2.01 17.07 3.27
N CYS A 87 1.10 16.68 2.39
CA CYS A 87 1.36 15.71 1.34
C CYS A 87 0.70 16.14 0.03
N ASP A 88 1.22 15.64 -1.09
CA ASP A 88 0.61 15.88 -2.41
C ASP A 88 -0.16 14.65 -2.89
N HIS A 89 0.41 13.47 -2.65
CA HIS A 89 -0.11 12.17 -3.07
C HIS A 89 -0.10 11.16 -1.92
N ASP A 90 -0.93 10.12 -2.06
CA ASP A 90 -1.13 9.09 -1.04
C ASP A 90 0.15 8.31 -0.71
N ASN A 91 1.00 8.03 -1.70
CA ASN A 91 2.26 7.31 -1.51
C ASN A 91 3.31 8.12 -0.75
N HIS A 92 3.12 9.43 -0.56
CA HIS A 92 3.99 10.23 0.30
C HIS A 92 3.80 9.86 1.77
N CYS A 93 2.64 9.33 2.16
CA CYS A 93 2.27 9.07 3.54
C CYS A 93 2.58 7.62 3.94
N VAL A 94 3.08 7.40 5.17
CA VAL A 94 3.23 6.05 5.74
C VAL A 94 1.88 5.33 5.79
N SER A 95 0.79 6.07 6.05
CA SER A 95 -0.57 5.55 6.05
C SER A 95 -1.11 5.17 4.66
N GLY A 96 -0.43 5.58 3.58
CA GLY A 96 -0.96 5.47 2.22
C GLY A 96 -2.19 6.36 1.96
N TYR A 97 -2.39 7.41 2.76
CA TYR A 97 -3.55 8.28 2.63
C TYR A 97 -3.23 9.75 2.91
N CYS A 98 -3.42 10.56 1.87
CA CYS A 98 -3.23 12.00 1.83
C CYS A 98 -4.58 12.70 1.70
N LYS A 99 -5.14 13.10 2.85
CA LYS A 99 -6.50 13.64 2.95
C LYS A 99 -6.54 15.13 2.67
N ARG A 100 -7.51 15.55 1.86
CA ARG A 100 -7.83 16.97 1.68
C ARG A 100 -8.83 17.41 2.75
N THR A 101 -8.35 18.13 3.77
CA THR A 101 -9.21 18.61 4.86
C THR A 101 -10.12 19.77 4.45
N SER A 102 -9.76 20.55 3.42
CA SER A 102 -10.57 21.67 2.92
C SER A 102 -10.20 22.04 1.48
N ARG A 103 -11.08 22.78 0.80
CA ARG A 103 -10.79 23.34 -0.54
C ARG A 103 -9.57 24.27 -0.54
N PHE A 104 -9.37 25.04 0.53
CA PHE A 104 -8.31 26.06 0.61
C PHE A 104 -7.09 25.67 1.44
N ARG A 105 -7.05 24.45 2.01
CA ARG A 105 -5.93 23.99 2.84
C ARG A 105 -5.14 22.92 2.11
N ALA A 106 -3.84 22.85 2.41
CA ALA A 106 -2.98 21.77 1.96
C ALA A 106 -3.52 20.41 2.45
N LYS A 107 -3.29 19.36 1.66
CA LYS A 107 -3.63 18.01 2.07
C LYS A 107 -2.65 17.54 3.13
N LYS A 108 -3.07 16.63 4.00
CA LYS A 108 -2.24 16.09 5.08
C LYS A 108 -2.34 14.59 5.15
N CYS A 109 -1.25 13.95 5.57
CA CYS A 109 -1.22 12.53 5.85
C CYS A 109 -2.16 12.23 7.01
N GLU A 110 -3.04 11.24 6.84
CA GLU A 110 -3.98 10.79 7.85
C GLU A 110 -4.16 9.28 7.72
N THR A 111 -4.69 8.62 8.74
CA THR A 111 -5.13 7.23 8.61
C THR A 111 -6.54 7.21 8.03
N ASN A 112 -6.77 6.44 6.96
CA ASN A 112 -8.14 6.22 6.51
C ASN A 112 -8.82 5.25 7.47
N THR A 113 -9.76 5.76 8.26
CA THR A 113 -10.54 4.96 9.23
C THR A 113 -11.85 4.44 8.66
N ILE A 114 -12.21 4.84 7.43
CA ILE A 114 -13.46 4.47 6.78
C ILE A 114 -13.23 3.16 6.00
N PRO A 115 -13.92 2.05 6.34
CA PRO A 115 -13.80 0.81 5.59
C PRO A 115 -14.33 0.95 4.15
N ASN A 116 -13.76 0.19 3.22
CA ASN A 116 -14.25 0.17 1.85
C ASN A 116 -15.72 -0.33 1.80
N GLY A 117 -16.54 0.37 1.02
CA GLY A 117 -17.95 0.04 0.79
C GLY A 117 -18.87 0.29 1.98
N SER A 118 -18.38 0.89 3.08
CA SER A 118 -19.22 1.11 4.27
C SER A 118 -20.19 2.29 4.11
N LEU A 119 -19.87 3.25 3.24
CA LEU A 119 -20.68 4.48 3.08
C LEU A 119 -21.82 4.29 2.07
N ARG A 120 -22.97 4.92 2.35
CA ARG A 120 -24.17 4.89 1.51
C ARG A 120 -24.36 6.22 0.75
N LYS A 121 -25.26 6.25 -0.23
CA LYS A 121 -25.61 7.46 -1.00
C LYS A 121 -25.85 8.65 -0.06
N GLY A 122 -25.25 9.80 -0.37
CA GLY A 122 -25.35 11.04 0.39
C GLY A 122 -24.32 11.20 1.53
N ALA A 123 -23.67 10.12 1.97
CA ALA A 123 -22.61 10.19 2.98
C ALA A 123 -21.38 10.92 2.43
N THR A 124 -20.70 11.69 3.27
CA THR A 124 -19.42 12.31 2.90
C THR A 124 -18.35 11.25 2.72
N CYS A 125 -17.59 11.36 1.63
CA CYS A 125 -16.52 10.44 1.28
C CYS A 125 -15.31 11.22 0.81
N ASP A 126 -14.13 10.61 0.88
CA ASP A 126 -12.91 11.15 0.29
C ASP A 126 -12.49 10.34 -0.95
N ARG A 127 -12.80 9.04 -0.94
CA ARG A 127 -12.45 8.07 -1.99
C ARG A 127 -13.67 7.30 -2.47
N ASN A 128 -13.65 6.93 -3.75
CA ASN A 128 -14.65 6.05 -4.36
C ASN A 128 -14.83 4.75 -3.59
N ALA A 129 -13.73 4.12 -3.17
CA ALA A 129 -13.73 2.82 -2.50
C ALA A 129 -14.51 2.81 -1.17
N GLU A 130 -14.64 3.95 -0.50
CA GLU A 130 -15.39 4.09 0.76
C GLU A 130 -16.90 3.96 0.53
N CYS A 131 -17.37 4.38 -0.65
CA CYS A 131 -18.77 4.29 -1.04
C CYS A 131 -19.12 2.87 -1.48
N LYS A 132 -20.27 2.36 -1.02
CA LYS A 132 -20.83 1.10 -1.53
C LYS A 132 -20.97 1.13 -3.05
N SER A 133 -21.39 2.27 -3.58
CA SER A 133 -21.53 2.51 -5.02
C SER A 133 -20.22 2.63 -5.76
N GLN A 134 -19.07 2.67 -5.08
CA GLN A 134 -17.76 2.92 -5.67
C GLN A 134 -17.67 4.30 -6.38
N ILE A 135 -18.55 5.24 -6.06
CA ILE A 135 -18.59 6.57 -6.68
C ILE A 135 -18.68 7.63 -5.58
N CYS A 136 -17.63 8.43 -5.49
CA CYS A 136 -17.48 9.57 -4.59
C CYS A 136 -17.31 10.83 -5.44
N GLU A 137 -18.37 11.64 -5.54
CA GLU A 137 -18.44 12.78 -6.45
C GLU A 137 -18.45 14.10 -5.68
N ASP A 138 -17.79 15.13 -6.23
CA ASP A 138 -17.80 16.48 -5.66
C ASP A 138 -19.11 17.20 -6.05
N ILE A 139 -19.99 17.37 -5.06
CA ILE A 139 -21.23 18.12 -5.21
C ILE A 139 -21.09 19.42 -4.43
N LEU A 140 -21.00 20.53 -5.16
CA LEU A 140 -20.91 21.89 -4.59
C LEU A 140 -19.75 22.07 -3.58
N GLY A 141 -18.64 21.36 -3.76
CA GLY A 141 -17.46 21.43 -2.90
C GLY A 141 -17.43 20.44 -1.74
N PHE A 142 -18.41 19.54 -1.67
CA PHE A 142 -18.42 18.45 -0.72
C PHE A 142 -18.49 17.14 -1.50
N LYS A 143 -17.50 16.29 -1.28
CA LYS A 143 -17.51 14.95 -1.84
C LYS A 143 -18.53 14.08 -1.12
N LYS A 144 -19.42 13.45 -1.88
CA LYS A 144 -20.45 12.57 -1.36
C LYS A 144 -20.55 11.30 -2.19
N CYS A 145 -20.94 10.21 -1.52
CA CYS A 145 -21.26 8.98 -2.21
C CYS A 145 -22.51 9.18 -3.05
N VAL A 146 -22.44 8.80 -4.32
CA VAL A 146 -23.56 8.91 -5.26
C VAL A 146 -23.80 7.60 -5.97
N THR A 147 -24.94 7.52 -6.62
CA THR A 147 -25.37 6.42 -7.47
C THR A 147 -25.90 7.04 -8.75
N LYS A 148 -25.87 6.25 -9.81
CA LYS A 148 -26.19 6.65 -11.16
C LYS A 148 -27.65 6.35 -11.49
N GLU A 149 -28.24 7.23 -12.26
CA GLU A 149 -29.61 7.12 -12.75
C GLU A 149 -29.74 6.09 -13.87
N THR A 150 -30.98 5.77 -14.23
CA THR A 150 -31.27 4.86 -15.34
C THR A 150 -30.74 5.42 -16.66
N GLY A 151 -30.06 4.58 -17.44
CA GLY A 151 -29.44 4.93 -18.72
C GLY A 151 -27.95 5.27 -18.62
N GLU A 152 -27.46 5.63 -17.44
CA GLU A 152 -26.04 5.95 -17.24
C GLU A 152 -25.14 4.73 -17.26
N SER A 153 -23.87 4.94 -17.60
CA SER A 153 -22.88 3.86 -17.68
C SER A 153 -22.56 3.28 -16.31
N CYS A 154 -22.43 1.96 -16.21
CA CYS A 154 -22.15 1.30 -14.94
C CYS A 154 -21.17 0.13 -15.11
N SER A 155 -20.57 -0.31 -14.01
CA SER A 155 -19.68 -1.46 -13.99
C SER A 155 -20.14 -2.53 -13.00
N THR A 156 -20.90 -2.12 -11.99
CA THR A 156 -21.50 -3.00 -10.98
C THR A 156 -22.92 -2.54 -10.65
N ASN A 157 -23.73 -3.45 -10.13
CA ASN A 157 -25.09 -3.16 -9.69
C ASN A 157 -25.17 -2.03 -8.66
N ASP A 158 -24.19 -1.95 -7.75
CA ASP A 158 -24.14 -0.93 -6.71
C ASP A 158 -23.89 0.48 -7.27
N ASN A 159 -23.43 0.62 -8.52
CA ASN A 159 -23.34 1.93 -9.15
C ASN A 159 -24.72 2.56 -9.39
N CYS A 160 -25.78 1.77 -9.52
CA CYS A 160 -27.08 2.21 -10.01
C CYS A 160 -28.09 2.45 -8.88
N ASP A 161 -28.89 3.51 -9.00
CA ASP A 161 -30.01 3.78 -8.08
C ASP A 161 -31.04 2.64 -8.06
N SER A 162 -31.25 2.01 -9.21
CA SER A 162 -32.10 0.83 -9.35
C SER A 162 -31.51 -0.43 -8.72
N GLY A 163 -30.22 -0.44 -8.37
CA GLY A 163 -29.49 -1.63 -7.96
C GLY A 163 -29.25 -2.63 -9.10
N PHE A 164 -29.43 -2.24 -10.36
CA PHE A 164 -29.23 -3.11 -11.50
C PHE A 164 -28.43 -2.44 -12.63
N CYS A 165 -27.25 -3.00 -12.86
CA CYS A 165 -26.36 -2.65 -13.95
C CYS A 165 -26.43 -3.74 -15.01
N PHE A 166 -26.98 -3.41 -16.18
CA PHE A 166 -27.02 -4.35 -17.29
C PHE A 166 -25.66 -4.40 -17.99
N ILE A 167 -24.93 -5.48 -17.75
CA ILE A 167 -23.64 -5.78 -18.37
C ILE A 167 -23.90 -6.54 -19.66
N LYS A 168 -23.58 -5.91 -20.80
CA LYS A 168 -23.68 -6.59 -22.10
C LYS A 168 -22.50 -7.55 -22.26
N PRO A 169 -22.72 -8.77 -22.79
CA PRO A 169 -21.63 -9.72 -23.05
C PRO A 169 -20.67 -9.26 -24.16
N LYS A 170 -21.09 -8.31 -25.02
CA LYS A 170 -20.25 -7.72 -26.06
C LYS A 170 -20.43 -6.18 -26.08
N GLY A 171 -19.31 -5.46 -26.10
CA GLY A 171 -19.24 -3.99 -26.15
C GLY A 171 -19.20 -3.31 -24.76
N ALA A 172 -18.84 -2.03 -24.74
CA ALA A 172 -18.65 -1.24 -23.50
C ALA A 172 -19.91 -0.50 -23.00
N ASN A 173 -21.10 -0.82 -23.55
CA ASN A 173 -22.35 -0.10 -23.29
C ASN A 173 -23.13 -0.70 -22.12
N HIS A 174 -22.46 -0.87 -20.98
CA HIS A 174 -23.08 -1.28 -19.73
C HIS A 174 -23.87 -0.11 -19.16
N ARG A 175 -25.08 -0.34 -18.67
CA ARG A 175 -25.92 0.77 -18.20
C ARG A 175 -26.88 0.39 -17.09
N CYS A 176 -27.18 1.36 -16.25
CA CYS A 176 -28.19 1.23 -15.22
C CYS A 176 -29.56 1.09 -15.88
N LEU A 177 -30.33 0.05 -15.50
CA LEU A 177 -31.68 -0.15 -15.99
C LEU A 177 -32.67 -0.10 -14.83
N ALA A 178 -33.89 0.36 -15.10
CA ALA A 178 -34.96 0.39 -14.11
C ALA A 178 -35.36 -1.04 -13.70
N VAL A 179 -35.77 -1.20 -12.45
CA VAL A 179 -36.28 -2.48 -11.90
C VAL A 179 -37.68 -2.29 -11.34
N ASN A 180 -38.34 -3.39 -10.98
CA ASN A 180 -39.74 -3.42 -10.53
C ASN A 180 -40.72 -2.83 -11.56
N LEU A 181 -40.44 -3.02 -12.85
CA LEU A 181 -41.33 -2.67 -13.94
C LEU A 181 -42.64 -3.44 -13.83
N ALA A 182 -43.75 -2.74 -14.05
CA ALA A 182 -45.10 -3.30 -14.05
C ALA A 182 -45.35 -4.20 -15.27
N HIS A 183 -46.40 -5.02 -15.20
CA HIS A 183 -46.87 -5.85 -16.31
C HIS A 183 -47.03 -5.03 -17.61
N GLY A 184 -46.63 -5.63 -18.75
CA GLY A 184 -46.69 -5.01 -20.07
C GLY A 184 -45.60 -3.97 -20.37
N LYS A 185 -44.71 -3.65 -19.41
CA LYS A 185 -43.56 -2.78 -19.67
C LYS A 185 -42.44 -3.52 -20.38
N HIS A 186 -41.77 -2.85 -21.31
CA HIS A 186 -40.64 -3.43 -22.02
C HIS A 186 -39.49 -3.73 -21.06
N CYS A 187 -38.89 -4.91 -21.21
CA CYS A 187 -37.78 -5.38 -20.39
C CYS A 187 -36.73 -6.05 -21.28
N VAL A 188 -35.49 -6.12 -20.79
CA VAL A 188 -34.41 -6.89 -21.44
C VAL A 188 -33.82 -7.96 -20.53
N ASP A 189 -34.28 -8.03 -19.28
CA ASP A 189 -33.82 -8.96 -18.26
C ASP A 189 -34.94 -9.18 -17.24
N ASN A 190 -35.03 -10.40 -16.71
CA ASN A 190 -35.99 -10.80 -15.69
C ASN A 190 -35.96 -9.92 -14.44
N VAL A 191 -34.77 -9.46 -14.03
CA VAL A 191 -34.57 -8.62 -12.84
C VAL A 191 -35.31 -7.28 -12.95
N GLN A 192 -35.61 -6.83 -14.18
CA GLN A 192 -36.32 -5.57 -14.37
C GLN A 192 -37.79 -5.67 -14.01
N CYS A 193 -38.40 -6.86 -14.09
CA CYS A 193 -39.84 -7.04 -13.91
C CYS A 193 -40.20 -7.35 -12.45
N ALA A 194 -41.29 -6.76 -11.95
CA ALA A 194 -41.82 -7.10 -10.63
C ALA A 194 -42.18 -8.59 -10.51
N SER A 195 -42.62 -9.22 -11.61
CA SER A 195 -42.91 -10.65 -11.73
C SER A 195 -41.67 -11.55 -11.84
N LYS A 196 -40.49 -10.96 -12.02
CA LYS A 196 -39.22 -11.64 -12.34
C LYS A 196 -39.26 -12.43 -13.65
N LYS A 197 -40.20 -12.11 -14.55
CA LYS A 197 -40.34 -12.74 -15.86
C LYS A 197 -40.36 -11.68 -16.95
N CYS A 198 -39.39 -11.78 -17.86
CA CYS A 198 -39.23 -10.91 -19.00
C CYS A 198 -39.26 -11.71 -20.29
N ASN A 199 -40.23 -11.40 -21.15
CA ASN A 199 -40.34 -11.95 -22.50
C ASN A 199 -40.54 -10.80 -23.50
N ASN A 200 -39.53 -9.93 -23.60
CA ASN A 200 -39.58 -8.58 -24.21
C ASN A 200 -40.49 -7.57 -23.49
N ILE A 201 -41.52 -8.06 -22.81
CA ILE A 201 -42.35 -7.34 -21.87
C ILE A 201 -42.41 -8.09 -20.54
N CYS A 202 -42.69 -7.38 -19.45
CA CYS A 202 -42.94 -8.00 -18.16
C CYS A 202 -44.27 -8.74 -18.17
N GLU A 203 -44.20 -10.04 -17.88
CA GLU A 203 -45.36 -10.93 -17.74
C GLU A 203 -46.04 -10.78 -16.38
#